data_AF-A0A857VDQ8-F1
#
_entry.id   AF-A0A857VDQ8-F1
#
_cell.length_a   1.000
_cell.length_b   1.000
_cell.length_c   1.000
_cell.angle_alpha   90.00
_cell.angle_beta   90.00
_cell.angle_gamma   90.00
#
_symmetry.space_group_name_H-M   'P 1'
#
loop_
_entity.id
_entity.type
_entity.pdbx_description
1 polymer ?
#
loop_
_entity_poly.entity_id
_entity_poly.type
_entity_poly.pdbx_seq_one_letter_code
_entity_poly.pdbx_strand_id
1 'polypeptide(L)'
;MNKLTLGDSVLNLQILKQHTTVVVEPTSQMGGTYDSAEITTVFTANNDQEREIEFILPYSTVKFSASIAVISAGEQAYSERIAQVGRIKGDLSRIKPYLQKIGLSEDQYDTDKELKSIAKQFRAGKLKLPQGQVTIKIQLSAVIDEITGEDGVKRYSFKAYSPLPAFSMTGDGVPLTLTALFKGDEVIRPQDITYNITNPFGDGTNPVMEIPNQQLGEDITFFWKWQTDPVVEFRYHY
;
A
#
# COMPACT_ATOMS: atom_id res chain seq x y z
N MET A 1 21.30 -19.63 -0.69
CA MET A 1 20.64 -19.21 0.56
C MET A 1 19.14 -19.22 0.34
N ASN A 2 18.38 -19.86 1.23
CA ASN A 2 16.92 -19.82 1.20
C ASN A 2 16.46 -18.37 1.35
N LYS A 3 15.57 -17.92 0.46
CA LYS A 3 15.12 -16.53 0.39
C LYS A 3 14.03 -16.33 1.44
N LEU A 4 14.18 -15.31 2.29
CA LEU A 4 13.17 -14.93 3.26
C LEU A 4 12.20 -13.94 2.61
N THR A 5 10.97 -14.39 2.39
CA THR A 5 9.88 -13.57 1.88
C THR A 5 9.14 -12.94 3.07
N LEU A 6 8.61 -11.73 2.88
CA LEU A 6 7.62 -11.19 3.81
C LEU A 6 6.47 -12.17 4.05
N GLY A 7 6.17 -12.45 5.31
CA GLY A 7 5.14 -13.41 5.68
C GLY A 7 5.66 -14.81 5.96
N ASP A 8 6.96 -15.08 5.78
CA ASP A 8 7.59 -16.27 6.33
C ASP A 8 7.55 -16.22 7.87
N SER A 9 7.12 -17.32 8.49
CA SER A 9 7.06 -17.49 9.95
C SER A 9 8.40 -17.23 10.65
N VAL A 10 9.53 -17.45 9.97
CA VAL A 10 10.88 -17.17 10.51
C VAL A 10 11.33 -15.71 10.35
N LEU A 11 10.54 -14.89 9.65
CA LEU A 11 10.82 -13.48 9.42
C LEU A 11 9.86 -12.61 10.24
N ASN A 12 10.36 -12.12 11.37
CA ASN A 12 9.63 -11.24 12.25
C ASN A 12 10.27 -9.85 12.30
N LEU A 13 9.75 -8.92 11.50
CA LEU A 13 10.07 -7.50 11.67
C LEU A 13 9.01 -6.91 12.59
N GLN A 14 9.41 -6.50 13.79
CA GLN A 14 8.49 -5.86 14.72
C GLN A 14 8.26 -4.41 14.27
N ILE A 15 7.09 -4.08 13.73
CA ILE A 15 6.73 -2.69 13.44
C ILE A 15 6.56 -1.94 14.76
N LEU A 16 7.03 -0.70 14.80
CA LEU A 16 6.91 0.22 15.92
C LEU A 16 5.97 1.39 15.62
N LYS A 17 5.91 1.81 14.35
CA LYS A 17 5.05 2.89 13.85
C LYS A 17 4.87 2.78 12.35
N GLN A 18 3.70 3.14 11.85
CA GLN A 18 3.41 3.18 10.42
C GLN A 18 2.39 4.27 10.06
N HIS A 19 2.62 4.91 8.92
CA HIS A 19 1.75 5.95 8.36
C HIS A 19 1.72 5.86 6.84
N THR A 20 0.54 6.01 6.27
CA THR A 20 0.31 6.08 4.82
C THR A 20 -0.28 7.43 4.46
N THR A 21 0.31 8.10 3.48
CA THR A 21 -0.22 9.32 2.87
C THR A 21 -0.68 9.00 1.45
N VAL A 22 -1.83 9.51 1.05
CA VAL A 22 -2.38 9.43 -0.30
C VAL A 22 -2.61 10.86 -0.77
N VAL A 23 -2.06 11.22 -1.93
CA VAL A 23 -2.26 12.54 -2.54
C VAL A 23 -2.81 12.32 -3.94
N VAL A 24 -4.02 12.82 -4.20
CA VAL A 24 -4.71 12.73 -5.49
C VAL A 24 -4.57 14.05 -6.23
N GLU A 25 -4.08 13.97 -7.47
CA GLU A 25 -3.87 15.07 -8.39
C GLU A 25 -4.93 15.04 -9.50
N PRO A 26 -5.69 16.13 -9.70
CA PRO A 26 -6.77 16.23 -10.68
C PRO A 26 -6.26 16.43 -12.12
N THR A 27 -5.31 15.60 -12.58
CA THR A 27 -4.64 15.80 -13.88
C THR A 27 -5.62 15.80 -15.06
N SER A 28 -6.79 15.16 -14.93
CA SER A 28 -7.83 15.15 -15.96
C SER A 28 -8.44 16.52 -16.20
N GLN A 29 -8.56 17.33 -15.14
CA GLN A 29 -9.12 18.67 -15.20
C GLN A 29 -8.09 19.71 -15.67
N MET A 30 -6.81 19.33 -15.71
CA MET A 30 -5.70 20.13 -16.22
C MET A 30 -5.37 19.82 -17.70
N GLY A 31 -6.26 19.14 -18.42
CA GLY A 31 -6.08 18.76 -19.83
C GLY A 31 -5.52 17.35 -20.06
N GLY A 32 -5.34 16.56 -19.00
CA GLY A 32 -5.05 15.13 -19.09
C GLY A 32 -6.29 14.27 -19.37
N THR A 33 -6.09 12.96 -19.54
CA THR A 33 -7.17 11.97 -19.71
C THR A 33 -7.39 11.07 -18.49
N TYR A 34 -6.69 11.36 -17.39
CA TYR A 34 -6.64 10.56 -16.18
C TYR A 34 -6.33 11.46 -14.98
N ASP A 35 -6.61 11.00 -13.78
CA ASP A 35 -6.07 11.55 -12.53
C ASP A 35 -4.91 10.71 -12.02
N SER A 36 -4.09 11.25 -11.12
CA SER A 36 -3.02 10.45 -10.52
C SER A 36 -3.09 10.46 -9.01
N ALA A 37 -2.56 9.42 -8.37
CA ALA A 37 -2.37 9.39 -6.94
C ALA A 37 -0.94 9.00 -6.58
N GLU A 38 -0.31 9.75 -5.68
CA GLU A 38 0.89 9.34 -4.98
C GLU A 38 0.50 8.71 -3.63
N ILE A 39 0.94 7.48 -3.39
CA ILE A 39 0.74 6.77 -2.14
C ILE A 39 2.11 6.52 -1.52
N THR A 40 2.34 7.05 -0.33
CA THR A 40 3.59 6.87 0.41
C THR A 40 3.29 6.23 1.76
N THR A 41 3.85 5.04 1.99
CA THR A 41 3.83 4.41 3.32
C THR A 41 5.20 4.45 3.94
N VAL A 42 5.30 5.00 5.16
CA VAL A 42 6.51 5.00 5.97
C VAL A 42 6.26 4.20 7.24
N PHE A 43 7.14 3.24 7.51
CA PHE A 43 7.09 2.48 8.76
C PHE A 43 8.46 2.29 9.35
N THR A 44 8.51 2.16 10.67
CA THR A 44 9.73 1.83 11.42
C THR A 44 9.59 0.45 12.01
N ALA A 45 10.63 -0.36 11.87
CA ALA A 45 10.66 -1.71 12.41
C ALA A 45 12.01 -2.02 13.07
N ASN A 46 12.00 -2.97 13.99
CA ASN A 46 13.21 -3.59 14.51
C ASN A 46 13.57 -4.81 13.66
N ASN A 47 14.80 -4.84 13.18
CA ASN A 47 15.40 -5.99 12.51
C ASN A 47 16.50 -6.55 13.42
N ASP A 48 16.34 -7.80 13.84
CA ASP A 48 17.23 -8.51 14.76
C ASP A 48 18.62 -8.83 14.16
N GLN A 49 18.74 -8.95 12.83
CA GLN A 49 20.01 -9.21 12.12
C GLN A 49 19.98 -8.68 10.68
N GLU A 50 21.13 -8.35 10.12
CA GLU A 50 21.23 -7.90 8.73
C GLU A 50 20.81 -9.01 7.74
N ARG A 51 19.86 -8.72 6.86
CA ARG A 51 19.31 -9.70 5.91
C ARG A 51 18.68 -9.04 4.68
N GLU A 52 18.72 -9.73 3.54
CA GLU A 52 17.91 -9.36 2.36
C GLU A 52 16.49 -9.90 2.54
N ILE A 53 15.51 -9.02 2.39
CA ILE A 53 14.09 -9.33 2.53
C ILE A 53 13.37 -9.00 1.22
N GLU A 54 12.54 -9.94 0.73
CA GLU A 54 11.61 -9.68 -0.37
C GLU A 54 10.28 -9.15 0.17
N PHE A 55 9.93 -7.93 -0.19
CA PHE A 55 8.69 -7.26 0.15
C PHE A 55 7.67 -7.53 -0.95
N ILE A 56 6.55 -8.17 -0.61
CA ILE A 56 5.42 -8.36 -1.51
C ILE A 56 4.44 -7.21 -1.28
N LEU A 57 4.02 -6.56 -2.35
CA LEU A 57 3.12 -5.42 -2.31
C LEU A 57 1.87 -5.69 -3.17
N PRO A 58 0.65 -5.37 -2.70
CA PRO A 58 -0.62 -5.69 -3.38
C PRO A 58 -0.97 -4.70 -4.52
N TYR A 59 -0.02 -4.43 -5.42
CA TYR A 59 -0.23 -3.52 -6.55
C TYR A 59 -0.08 -4.22 -7.90
N SER A 60 -0.97 -3.92 -8.84
CA SER A 60 -0.86 -4.41 -10.22
C SER A 60 -0.09 -3.41 -11.10
N THR A 61 0.77 -3.88 -12.03
CA THR A 61 1.69 -3.03 -12.84
C THR A 61 0.96 -2.18 -13.86
N VAL A 62 -0.30 -2.47 -14.20
CA VAL A 62 -0.84 -1.93 -15.46
C VAL A 62 -0.86 -0.39 -15.42
N LYS A 63 -0.98 0.21 -14.22
CA LYS A 63 -1.03 1.66 -14.00
C LYS A 63 -0.31 2.14 -12.74
N PHE A 64 0.59 1.34 -12.17
CA PHE A 64 1.33 1.67 -10.95
C PHE A 64 2.85 1.59 -11.16
N SER A 65 3.57 2.60 -10.68
CA SER A 65 5.02 2.56 -10.43
C SER A 65 5.25 2.51 -8.93
N ALA A 66 6.23 1.74 -8.46
CA ALA A 66 6.50 1.65 -7.02
C ALA A 66 7.97 1.37 -6.71
N SER A 67 8.41 1.91 -5.57
CA SER A 67 9.76 1.74 -5.05
C SER A 67 9.73 1.54 -3.54
N ILE A 68 10.74 0.86 -3.02
CA ILE A 68 10.94 0.65 -1.59
C ILE A 68 12.33 1.14 -1.25
N ALA A 69 12.45 1.89 -0.17
CA ALA A 69 13.73 2.35 0.31
C ALA A 69 13.85 2.35 1.82
N VAL A 70 15.05 2.06 2.34
CA VAL A 70 15.36 2.41 3.74
C VAL A 70 15.73 3.90 3.77
N ILE A 71 15.04 4.69 4.59
CA ILE A 71 15.22 6.15 4.66
C ILE A 71 15.89 6.61 5.96
N SER A 72 16.00 5.74 6.96
CA SER A 72 16.77 6.00 8.17
C SER A 72 17.30 4.69 8.75
N ALA A 73 18.62 4.60 8.92
CA ALA A 73 19.30 3.55 9.70
C ALA A 73 20.81 3.80 9.82
N GLY A 74 21.19 4.98 10.36
CA GLY A 74 22.59 5.42 10.45
C GLY A 74 23.18 5.93 9.11
N GLU A 75 24.16 6.84 9.19
CA GLU A 75 24.73 7.57 8.05
C GLU A 75 25.39 6.66 7.01
N GLN A 76 26.13 5.63 7.45
CA GLN A 76 26.86 4.71 6.58
C GLN A 76 25.97 3.86 5.66
N ALA A 77 24.71 3.69 6.02
CA ALA A 77 23.88 2.73 5.34
C ALA A 77 22.98 3.40 4.27
N TYR A 78 22.97 4.74 4.16
CA TYR A 78 22.10 5.51 3.26
C TYR A 78 22.29 5.25 1.74
N SER A 79 23.45 4.75 1.29
CA SER A 79 23.84 4.74 -0.14
C SER A 79 23.30 3.57 -1.00
N GLU A 80 22.88 2.44 -0.42
CA GLU A 80 22.48 1.23 -1.17
C GLU A 80 21.07 0.74 -0.82
N ARG A 81 20.04 1.56 -1.09
CA ARG A 81 18.75 1.37 -0.43
C ARG A 81 17.50 1.45 -1.28
N ILE A 82 17.55 1.70 -2.58
CA ILE A 82 16.33 1.80 -3.39
C ILE A 82 16.13 0.53 -4.21
N ALA A 83 15.06 -0.17 -3.92
CA ALA A 83 14.60 -1.31 -4.69
C ALA A 83 13.39 -0.90 -5.53
N GLN A 84 13.53 -0.99 -6.85
CA GLN A 84 12.37 -0.94 -7.75
C GLN A 84 11.55 -2.22 -7.56
N VAL A 85 10.24 -2.10 -7.49
CA VAL A 85 9.37 -3.28 -7.38
C VAL A 85 8.92 -3.73 -8.76
N GLY A 86 8.96 -5.04 -8.98
CA GLY A 86 8.65 -5.64 -10.28
C GLY A 86 7.60 -6.73 -10.19
N ARG A 87 7.20 -7.25 -11.34
CA ARG A 87 6.38 -8.48 -11.39
C ARG A 87 7.11 -9.61 -10.67
N ILE A 88 6.37 -10.39 -9.89
CA ILE A 88 6.89 -11.61 -9.27
C ILE A 88 7.23 -12.60 -10.39
N LYS A 89 8.50 -13.01 -10.45
CA LYS A 89 9.03 -14.00 -11.43
C LYS A 89 9.61 -15.20 -10.69
N GLY A 90 9.77 -16.32 -11.39
CA GLY A 90 10.34 -17.56 -10.85
C GLY A 90 9.32 -18.38 -10.06
N ASP A 91 9.79 -19.10 -9.05
CA ASP A 91 8.95 -19.98 -8.21
C ASP A 91 7.92 -19.18 -7.40
N LEU A 92 6.64 -19.38 -7.70
CA LEU A 92 5.53 -18.67 -7.07
C LEU A 92 5.15 -19.26 -5.71
N SER A 93 5.58 -20.48 -5.37
CA SER A 93 5.26 -21.10 -4.07
C SER A 93 5.72 -20.23 -2.89
N ARG A 94 6.75 -19.41 -3.08
CA ARG A 94 7.28 -18.48 -2.07
C ARG A 94 6.30 -17.39 -1.62
N ILE A 95 5.22 -17.15 -2.36
CA ILE A 95 4.18 -16.18 -1.95
C ILE A 95 3.12 -16.83 -1.05
N LYS A 96 3.08 -18.17 -0.95
CA LYS A 96 2.08 -18.89 -0.14
C LYS A 96 2.06 -18.43 1.33
N PRO A 97 3.20 -18.22 2.03
CA PRO A 97 3.16 -17.71 3.41
C PRO A 97 2.50 -16.34 3.52
N TYR A 98 2.72 -15.49 2.52
CA TYR A 98 2.04 -14.19 2.43
C TYR A 98 0.53 -14.36 2.21
N LEU A 99 0.12 -15.26 1.30
CA LEU A 99 -1.31 -15.53 1.01
C LEU A 99 -2.05 -16.11 2.23
N GLN A 100 -1.44 -17.06 2.93
CA GLN A 100 -1.94 -17.59 4.20
C GLN A 100 -2.11 -16.46 5.22
N LYS A 101 -1.10 -15.59 5.34
CA LYS A 101 -1.14 -14.47 6.28
C LYS A 101 -2.27 -13.49 5.95
N ILE A 102 -2.56 -13.23 4.67
CA ILE A 102 -3.72 -12.42 4.21
C ILE A 102 -5.06 -13.14 4.24
N GLY A 103 -5.15 -14.32 4.87
CA GLY A 103 -6.40 -15.02 5.10
C GLY A 103 -6.94 -15.74 3.87
N LEU A 104 -6.16 -15.87 2.78
CA LEU A 104 -6.55 -16.74 1.68
C LEU A 104 -6.38 -18.19 2.10
N SER A 105 -7.43 -18.97 1.91
CA SER A 105 -7.44 -20.41 2.18
C SER A 105 -6.61 -21.15 1.12
N GLU A 106 -5.91 -22.21 1.52
CA GLU A 106 -4.94 -22.92 0.66
C GLU A 106 -5.57 -23.50 -0.61
N ASP A 107 -6.84 -23.91 -0.55
CA ASP A 107 -7.62 -24.38 -1.70
C ASP A 107 -7.77 -23.33 -2.80
N GLN A 108 -7.62 -22.03 -2.49
CA GLN A 108 -7.72 -20.94 -3.45
C GLN A 108 -6.44 -20.74 -4.29
N TYR A 109 -5.33 -21.40 -3.91
CA TYR A 109 -4.03 -21.28 -4.58
C TYR A 109 -3.23 -22.59 -4.61
N ASP A 110 -3.93 -23.72 -4.65
CA ASP A 110 -3.31 -25.04 -4.64
C ASP A 110 -2.63 -25.36 -5.98
N THR A 111 -3.09 -24.77 -7.09
CA THR A 111 -2.48 -24.96 -8.41
C THR A 111 -1.55 -23.83 -8.84
N ASP A 112 -0.55 -24.17 -9.66
CA ASP A 112 0.33 -23.20 -10.33
C ASP A 112 -0.44 -22.16 -11.16
N LYS A 113 -1.60 -22.53 -11.70
CA LYS A 113 -2.44 -21.64 -12.52
C LYS A 113 -3.09 -20.56 -11.64
N GLU A 114 -3.62 -20.94 -10.49
CA GLU A 114 -4.20 -20.00 -9.51
C GLU A 114 -3.13 -19.10 -8.93
N LEU A 115 -1.98 -19.65 -8.51
CA LEU A 115 -0.83 -18.87 -8.05
C LEU A 115 -0.37 -17.85 -9.10
N LYS A 116 -0.29 -18.24 -10.38
CA LYS A 116 0.02 -17.31 -11.48
C LYS A 116 -1.02 -16.20 -11.63
N SER A 117 -2.30 -16.51 -11.42
CA SER A 117 -3.37 -15.52 -11.49
C SER A 117 -3.27 -14.52 -10.34
N ILE A 118 -3.10 -15.02 -9.12
CA ILE A 118 -2.96 -14.23 -7.89
C ILE A 118 -1.70 -13.37 -7.95
N ALA A 119 -0.55 -13.95 -8.31
CA ALA A 119 0.73 -13.24 -8.38
C ALA A 119 0.73 -12.03 -9.33
N LYS A 120 -0.15 -11.97 -10.34
CA LYS A 120 -0.28 -10.80 -11.23
C LYS A 120 -0.73 -9.54 -10.48
N GLN A 121 -1.44 -9.72 -9.36
CA GLN A 121 -1.94 -8.64 -8.52
C GLN A 121 -0.87 -8.08 -7.58
N PHE A 122 0.31 -8.71 -7.49
CA PHE A 122 1.36 -8.34 -6.54
C PHE A 122 2.68 -7.97 -7.20
N ARG A 123 3.40 -7.04 -6.59
CA ARG A 123 4.81 -6.74 -6.92
C ARG A 123 5.73 -7.20 -5.83
N ALA A 124 6.97 -7.48 -6.20
CA ALA A 124 8.01 -7.78 -5.25
C ALA A 124 9.24 -6.90 -5.48
N GLY A 125 9.81 -6.41 -4.39
CA GLY A 125 11.10 -5.73 -4.35
C GLY A 125 11.97 -6.34 -3.26
N LYS A 126 13.27 -6.42 -3.49
CA LYS A 126 14.22 -6.93 -2.50
C LYS A 126 14.99 -5.79 -1.88
N LEU A 127 15.08 -5.78 -0.56
CA LEU A 127 15.81 -4.74 0.15
C LEU A 127 16.66 -5.37 1.25
N LYS A 128 17.94 -4.97 1.28
CA LYS A 128 18.86 -5.34 2.35
C LYS A 128 18.58 -4.45 3.55
N LEU A 129 18.16 -5.04 4.66
CA LEU A 129 17.93 -4.32 5.90
C LEU A 129 19.12 -4.52 6.84
N PRO A 130 19.71 -3.45 7.40
CA PRO A 130 20.71 -3.59 8.45
C PRO A 130 20.08 -4.10 9.75
N GLN A 131 20.91 -4.62 10.65
CA GLN A 131 20.50 -4.93 12.02
C GLN A 131 20.15 -3.64 12.78
N GLY A 132 19.15 -3.71 13.66
CA GLY A 132 18.67 -2.62 14.49
C GLY A 132 17.36 -2.00 14.01
N GLN A 133 17.07 -0.80 14.50
CA GLN A 133 15.87 -0.06 14.12
C GLN A 133 16.06 0.59 12.75
N VAL A 134 15.12 0.33 11.84
CA VAL A 134 15.14 0.82 10.46
C VAL A 134 13.83 1.51 10.10
N THR A 135 13.89 2.61 9.36
CA THR A 135 12.70 3.23 8.76
C THR A 135 12.69 2.95 7.26
N ILE A 136 11.59 2.39 6.79
CA ILE A 136 11.36 2.00 5.40
C ILE A 136 10.26 2.89 4.82
N LYS A 137 10.46 3.36 3.60
CA LYS A 137 9.50 4.08 2.78
C LYS A 137 9.13 3.20 1.58
N ILE A 138 7.84 3.01 1.36
CA ILE A 138 7.27 2.48 0.13
C ILE A 138 6.57 3.64 -0.55
N GLN A 139 6.97 3.97 -1.77
CA GLN A 139 6.38 5.05 -2.55
C GLN A 139 5.80 4.49 -3.83
N LEU A 140 4.58 4.92 -4.16
CA LEU A 140 3.82 4.46 -5.30
C LEU A 140 3.18 5.62 -6.03
N SER A 141 3.12 5.51 -7.35
CA SER A 141 2.37 6.43 -8.22
C SER A 141 1.36 5.61 -9.02
N ALA A 142 0.11 6.03 -8.98
CA ALA A 142 -1.02 5.37 -9.61
C ALA A 142 -1.66 6.28 -10.67
N VAL A 143 -2.00 5.72 -11.83
CA VAL A 143 -2.91 6.36 -12.78
C VAL A 143 -4.34 5.90 -12.49
N ILE A 144 -5.25 6.87 -12.39
CA ILE A 144 -6.67 6.70 -12.09
C ILE A 144 -7.44 7.03 -13.36
N ASP A 145 -8.04 6.01 -13.95
CA ASP A 145 -8.82 6.18 -15.16
C ASP A 145 -10.17 6.81 -14.89
N GLU A 146 -10.62 7.59 -15.85
CA GLU A 146 -11.99 8.01 -15.96
C GLU A 146 -12.89 6.79 -16.26
N ILE A 147 -13.97 6.69 -15.51
CA ILE A 147 -15.08 5.77 -15.73
C ILE A 147 -16.32 6.62 -16.00
N THR A 148 -16.80 6.63 -17.24
CA THR A 148 -18.04 7.32 -17.59
C THR A 148 -19.23 6.46 -17.18
N GLY A 149 -20.09 6.98 -16.30
CA GLY A 149 -21.33 6.31 -15.92
C GLY A 149 -22.37 6.33 -17.04
N GLU A 150 -23.44 5.55 -16.87
CA GLU A 150 -24.59 5.55 -17.80
C GLU A 150 -25.29 6.92 -17.89
N ASP A 151 -25.13 7.74 -16.85
CA ASP A 151 -25.60 9.12 -16.76
C ASP A 151 -24.67 10.15 -17.45
N GLY A 152 -23.57 9.69 -18.07
CA GLY A 152 -22.58 10.55 -18.71
C GLY A 152 -21.64 11.27 -17.74
N VAL A 153 -21.78 11.06 -16.42
CA VAL A 153 -20.92 11.67 -15.40
C VAL A 153 -19.61 10.90 -15.32
N LYS A 154 -18.50 11.65 -15.43
CA LYS A 154 -17.14 11.15 -15.31
C LYS A 154 -16.82 10.87 -13.85
N ARG A 155 -16.44 9.64 -13.53
CA ARG A 155 -16.08 9.21 -12.17
C ARG A 155 -14.70 8.61 -12.15
N TYR A 156 -14.06 8.69 -11.00
CA TYR A 156 -12.71 8.20 -10.78
C TYR A 156 -12.75 7.25 -9.59
N SER A 157 -12.01 6.14 -9.68
CA SER A 157 -11.97 5.14 -8.61
C SER A 157 -10.58 4.55 -8.50
N PHE A 158 -10.04 4.53 -7.27
CA PHE A 158 -8.77 3.88 -7.01
C PHE A 158 -8.72 3.30 -5.60
N LYS A 159 -7.82 2.34 -5.41
CA LYS A 159 -7.57 1.71 -4.11
C LYS A 159 -6.27 2.22 -3.55
N ALA A 160 -6.35 2.85 -2.38
CA ALA A 160 -5.20 3.06 -1.52
C ALA A 160 -4.99 1.78 -0.69
N TYR A 161 -3.88 1.11 -0.96
CA TYR A 161 -3.50 -0.06 -0.17
C TYR A 161 -2.58 0.40 0.97
N SER A 162 -2.85 -0.06 2.19
CA SER A 162 -1.75 -0.29 3.11
C SER A 162 -0.86 -1.39 2.50
N PRO A 163 0.48 -1.39 2.68
CA PRO A 163 1.33 -2.42 2.12
C PRO A 163 0.96 -3.86 2.49
N LEU A 164 0.04 -4.09 3.46
CA LEU A 164 -0.65 -5.34 3.82
C LEU A 164 0.22 -6.61 3.87
N PRO A 165 0.20 -7.43 4.94
CA PRO A 165 0.02 -7.15 6.35
C PRO A 165 1.36 -6.81 6.99
N ALA A 166 1.39 -5.72 7.75
CA ALA A 166 2.33 -5.47 8.82
C ALA A 166 2.97 -6.77 9.37
N PHE A 167 4.26 -6.92 9.07
CA PHE A 167 5.25 -7.88 9.58
C PHE A 167 4.94 -8.36 11.01
N SER A 168 5.29 -9.62 11.31
CA SER A 168 4.72 -10.41 12.43
C SER A 168 4.22 -9.56 13.62
N MET A 169 2.93 -9.73 13.91
CA MET A 169 2.21 -9.08 15.01
C MET A 169 2.62 -9.69 16.37
N THR A 170 3.90 -9.91 16.62
CA THR A 170 4.36 -10.21 17.98
C THR A 170 4.29 -8.93 18.79
N GLY A 171 3.15 -8.74 19.46
CA GLY A 171 2.82 -7.58 20.29
C GLY A 171 1.44 -7.02 19.98
N ASP A 172 0.98 -6.09 20.82
CA ASP A 172 -0.23 -5.30 20.55
C ASP A 172 -0.10 -4.60 19.19
N GLY A 173 -1.13 -4.71 18.35
CA GLY A 173 -1.09 -4.22 16.97
C GLY A 173 -0.67 -2.75 16.89
N VAL A 174 0.31 -2.44 16.04
CA VAL A 174 0.71 -1.05 15.81
C VAL A 174 -0.30 -0.39 14.88
N PRO A 175 -1.01 0.66 15.33
CA PRO A 175 -2.05 1.25 14.53
C PRO A 175 -1.51 1.82 13.22
N LEU A 176 -2.18 1.51 12.11
CA LEU A 176 -1.97 2.21 10.85
C LEU A 176 -2.70 3.54 10.90
N THR A 177 -2.00 4.60 10.53
CA THR A 177 -2.61 5.90 10.27
C THR A 177 -2.62 6.17 8.77
N LEU A 178 -3.75 6.60 8.20
CA LEU A 178 -3.86 7.01 6.81
C LEU A 178 -4.33 8.45 6.71
N THR A 179 -3.64 9.25 5.92
CA THR A 179 -4.09 10.59 5.50
C THR A 179 -4.29 10.60 4.00
N ALA A 180 -5.50 10.94 3.55
CA ALA A 180 -5.76 11.18 2.13
C ALA A 180 -5.93 12.68 1.90
N LEU A 181 -5.40 13.17 0.79
CA LEU A 181 -5.49 14.54 0.33
C LEU A 181 -5.94 14.53 -1.13
N PHE A 182 -7.05 15.19 -1.40
CA PHE A 182 -7.57 15.41 -2.74
C PHE A 182 -7.33 16.86 -3.09
N LYS A 183 -6.44 17.09 -4.06
CA LYS A 183 -6.10 18.44 -4.44
C LYS A 183 -7.20 19.11 -5.25
N GLY A 184 -7.37 20.40 -5.01
CA GLY A 184 -8.31 21.23 -5.75
C GLY A 184 -7.90 22.70 -5.79
N ASP A 185 -8.66 23.49 -6.51
CA ASP A 185 -8.58 24.95 -6.54
C ASP A 185 -9.99 25.57 -6.57
N GLU A 186 -10.15 26.85 -6.91
CA GLU A 186 -11.47 27.49 -7.03
C GLU A 186 -12.38 26.89 -8.12
N VAL A 187 -11.80 26.28 -9.15
CA VAL A 187 -12.48 25.79 -10.35
C VAL A 187 -12.58 24.26 -10.37
N ILE A 188 -11.56 23.57 -9.88
CA ILE A 188 -11.40 22.12 -9.93
C ILE A 188 -11.50 21.60 -8.49
N ARG A 189 -12.65 21.06 -8.12
CA ARG A 189 -12.87 20.50 -6.77
C ARG A 189 -13.50 19.12 -6.85
N PRO A 190 -12.94 18.10 -6.20
CA PRO A 190 -13.57 16.80 -6.17
C PRO A 190 -14.87 16.86 -5.37
N GLN A 191 -15.94 16.34 -5.95
CA GLN A 191 -17.29 16.24 -5.41
C GLN A 191 -17.66 14.77 -5.13
N ASP A 192 -18.60 14.58 -4.20
CA ASP A 192 -19.14 13.29 -3.76
C ASP A 192 -18.06 12.21 -3.56
N ILE A 193 -17.00 12.58 -2.84
CA ILE A 193 -15.96 11.65 -2.45
C ILE A 193 -16.57 10.63 -1.49
N THR A 194 -16.72 9.41 -1.98
CA THR A 194 -17.15 8.25 -1.20
C THR A 194 -15.98 7.29 -1.04
N TYR A 195 -15.98 6.56 0.06
CA TYR A 195 -14.97 5.55 0.32
C TYR A 195 -15.60 4.26 0.85
N ASN A 196 -14.98 3.15 0.49
CA ASN A 196 -15.30 1.83 1.00
C ASN A 196 -14.05 1.22 1.65
N ILE A 197 -14.19 0.79 2.90
CA ILE A 197 -13.10 0.19 3.67
C ILE A 197 -13.30 -1.31 3.69
N THR A 198 -12.31 -2.04 3.22
CA THR A 198 -12.29 -3.50 3.34
C THR A 198 -11.06 -3.94 4.11
N ASN A 199 -11.16 -5.07 4.79
CA ASN A 199 -10.02 -5.72 5.41
C ASN A 199 -9.87 -7.10 4.77
N PRO A 200 -8.74 -7.42 4.11
CA PRO A 200 -8.52 -8.77 3.59
C PRO A 200 -8.56 -9.87 4.67
N PHE A 201 -8.37 -9.53 5.95
CA PHE A 201 -8.43 -10.48 7.08
C PHE A 201 -9.84 -10.68 7.67
N GLY A 202 -10.89 -10.03 7.13
CA GLY A 202 -12.28 -10.27 7.53
C GLY A 202 -12.78 -9.57 8.81
N ASP A 203 -11.91 -9.21 9.76
CA ASP A 203 -12.28 -8.55 11.02
C ASP A 203 -11.92 -7.05 11.08
N GLY A 204 -12.60 -6.26 11.92
CA GLY A 204 -12.10 -4.96 12.40
C GLY A 204 -11.92 -3.84 11.35
N THR A 205 -12.80 -3.75 10.34
CA THR A 205 -12.73 -2.71 9.29
C THR A 205 -12.96 -1.29 9.80
N ASN A 206 -13.62 -1.12 10.94
CA ASN A 206 -13.93 0.19 11.49
C ASN A 206 -12.65 0.84 12.06
N PRO A 207 -12.38 2.11 11.71
CA PRO A 207 -11.28 2.85 12.29
C PRO A 207 -11.50 3.09 13.79
N VAL A 208 -10.41 3.07 14.56
CA VAL A 208 -10.42 3.52 15.96
C VAL A 208 -10.46 5.05 16.08
N MET A 209 -10.12 5.75 15.00
CA MET A 209 -10.31 7.18 14.87
C MET A 209 -10.56 7.53 13.40
N GLU A 210 -11.57 8.35 13.17
CA GLU A 210 -11.94 8.85 11.86
C GLU A 210 -12.19 10.34 11.96
N ILE A 211 -11.55 11.09 11.07
CA ILE A 211 -11.87 12.49 10.81
C ILE A 211 -12.39 12.51 9.36
N PRO A 212 -13.71 12.69 9.16
CA PRO A 212 -14.30 12.76 7.82
C PRO A 212 -13.83 14.03 7.10
N ASN A 213 -14.21 14.17 5.83
CA ASN A 213 -13.75 15.24 4.93
C ASN A 213 -13.57 16.61 5.63
N GLN A 214 -12.33 17.07 5.69
CA GLN A 214 -11.96 18.40 6.15
C GLN A 214 -11.51 19.22 4.95
N GLN A 215 -11.91 20.48 4.89
CA GLN A 215 -11.29 21.42 3.97
C GLN A 215 -9.95 21.89 4.56
N LEU A 216 -8.90 21.84 3.75
CA LEU A 216 -7.57 22.36 4.09
C LEU A 216 -7.14 23.31 2.97
N GLY A 217 -7.51 24.58 3.10
CA GLY A 217 -7.44 25.51 1.97
C GLY A 217 -8.39 25.07 0.86
N GLU A 218 -7.88 24.92 -0.35
CA GLU A 218 -8.62 24.42 -1.51
C GLU A 218 -8.69 22.89 -1.59
N ASP A 219 -7.89 22.17 -0.77
CA ASP A 219 -7.83 20.71 -0.75
C ASP A 219 -8.89 20.10 0.18
N ILE A 220 -9.26 18.84 -0.09
CA ILE A 220 -10.08 18.02 0.81
C ILE A 220 -9.20 16.93 1.42
N THR A 221 -9.15 16.86 2.74
CA THR A 221 -8.36 15.86 3.46
C THR A 221 -9.23 14.94 4.32
N PHE A 222 -8.76 13.70 4.48
CA PHE A 222 -9.35 12.69 5.35
C PHE A 222 -8.27 12.09 6.22
N PHE A 223 -8.66 11.65 7.41
CA PHE A 223 -7.76 10.96 8.32
C PHE A 223 -8.43 9.76 8.97
N TRP A 224 -7.71 8.64 9.00
CA TRP A 224 -8.13 7.44 9.69
C TRP A 224 -7.00 6.82 10.48
N LYS A 225 -7.37 6.10 11.53
CA LYS A 225 -6.47 5.23 12.29
C LYS A 225 -7.15 3.89 12.51
N TRP A 226 -6.47 2.79 12.18
CA TRP A 226 -6.94 1.42 12.41
C TRP A 226 -5.96 0.62 13.25
N GLN A 227 -6.44 -0.40 13.94
CA GLN A 227 -5.57 -1.38 14.61
C GLN A 227 -5.02 -2.43 13.64
N THR A 228 -5.69 -2.61 12.50
CA THR A 228 -5.34 -3.55 11.44
C THR A 228 -5.23 -2.82 10.12
N ASP A 229 -4.33 -3.28 9.25
CA ASP A 229 -4.12 -2.67 7.94
C ASP A 229 -5.35 -2.87 7.04
N PRO A 230 -6.04 -1.80 6.59
CA PRO A 230 -7.19 -1.90 5.69
C PRO A 230 -6.78 -1.68 4.22
N VAL A 231 -7.77 -1.84 3.34
CA VAL A 231 -7.79 -1.27 2.00
C VAL A 231 -8.88 -0.20 1.97
N VAL A 232 -8.55 0.99 1.44
CA VAL A 232 -9.52 2.06 1.23
C VAL A 232 -9.71 2.27 -0.26
N GLU A 233 -10.91 2.01 -0.76
CA GLU A 233 -11.30 2.35 -2.13
C GLU A 233 -11.98 3.71 -2.13
N PHE A 234 -11.44 4.67 -2.87
CA PHE A 234 -12.02 5.99 -3.07
C PHE A 234 -12.75 6.06 -4.40
N ARG A 235 -13.90 6.74 -4.41
CA ARG A 235 -14.67 7.10 -5.60
C ARG A 235 -15.08 8.56 -5.54
N TYR A 236 -14.90 9.29 -6.63
CA TYR A 236 -15.20 10.73 -6.68
C TYR A 236 -15.48 11.19 -8.12
N HIS A 237 -15.98 12.42 -8.26
CA HIS A 237 -16.05 13.15 -9.53
C HIS A 237 -15.69 14.63 -9.31
N TYR A 238 -15.80 15.49 -10.32
CA TYR A 238 -15.57 16.94 -10.24
C TYR A 238 -16.83 17.73 -10.56
#